data_AF-A0A2V5T553-F1
#
_entry.id   AF-A0A2V5T553-F1
#
_cell.length_a   1.000
_cell.length_b   1.000
_cell.length_c   1.000
_cell.angle_alpha   90.00
_cell.angle_beta   90.00
_cell.angle_gamma   90.00
#
_symmetry.space_group_name_H-M   'P 1'
#
loop_
_entity.id
_entity.type
_entity.pdbx_description
1 polymer ?
#
loop_
_entity_poly.entity_id
_entity_poly.type
_entity_poly.pdbx_seq_one_letter_code
_entity_poly.pdbx_strand_id
1 'polypeptide(L)'
;AGDSDRVEVALRSLEEGLVREADDLILLFTPPFDKTTDDVGYIKGYPPGVRENGGQYTHAATWVAMAFARQGDGDKAVRLLRMLNPVEHARDEKDCERYKVEPYVMPGDVYSLPGHVGRGGWTWYTGAAAWMYRVWLEEVLGFQRRGDRLAINPVIPKDWPSFRLRYRHGNTLYRIAVENPDHCSRGVALVEVDGIAVADKMVTLRDDARPHEVRVLLGTEPVA
;
A
#
# COMPACT_ATOMS: atom_id res chain seq x y z
N ALA A 1 7.51 8.85 -16.00
CA ALA A 1 6.17 8.82 -15.40
C ALA A 1 5.14 9.19 -16.47
N GLY A 2 3.87 8.82 -16.30
CA GLY A 2 2.81 9.25 -17.22
C GLY A 2 2.54 10.76 -17.12
N ASP A 3 1.88 11.29 -18.13
CA ASP A 3 1.37 12.68 -18.15
C ASP A 3 0.40 12.91 -16.98
N SER A 4 0.52 14.05 -16.27
CA SER A 4 -0.20 14.31 -15.01
C SER A 4 -1.71 14.22 -15.17
N ASP A 5 -2.23 14.83 -16.23
CA ASP A 5 -3.67 14.92 -16.48
C ASP A 5 -4.23 13.54 -16.81
N ARG A 6 -3.45 12.72 -17.53
CA ARG A 6 -3.80 11.32 -17.80
C ARG A 6 -3.78 10.46 -16.55
N VAL A 7 -2.85 10.71 -15.63
CA VAL A 7 -2.79 9.95 -14.38
C VAL A 7 -3.99 10.26 -13.50
N GLU A 8 -4.38 11.53 -13.37
CA GLU A 8 -5.57 11.92 -12.61
C GLU A 8 -6.84 11.27 -13.19
N VAL A 9 -7.04 11.36 -14.50
CA VAL A 9 -8.19 10.74 -15.18
C VAL A 9 -8.20 9.23 -14.97
N ALA A 10 -7.05 8.56 -15.12
CA ALA A 10 -6.95 7.11 -14.96
C ALA A 10 -7.26 6.67 -13.52
N LEU A 11 -6.73 7.36 -12.51
CA LEU A 11 -6.98 7.03 -11.10
C LEU A 11 -8.42 7.29 -10.69
N ARG A 12 -9.05 8.36 -11.19
CA ARG A 12 -10.47 8.63 -10.97
C ARG A 12 -11.35 7.53 -11.59
N SER A 13 -11.11 7.18 -12.86
CA SER A 13 -11.86 6.10 -13.52
C SER A 13 -11.66 4.75 -12.84
N LEU A 14 -10.44 4.47 -12.35
CA LEU A 14 -10.17 3.28 -11.56
C LEU A 14 -10.96 3.29 -10.26
N GLU A 15 -10.95 4.40 -9.52
CA GLU A 15 -11.68 4.51 -8.26
C GLU A 15 -13.18 4.33 -8.47
N GLU A 16 -13.77 5.04 -9.43
CA GLU A 16 -15.21 4.95 -9.74
C GLU A 16 -15.62 3.57 -10.27
N GLY A 17 -14.76 2.92 -11.06
CA GLY A 17 -15.10 1.68 -11.75
C GLY A 17 -14.71 0.39 -11.02
N LEU A 18 -13.60 0.39 -10.29
CA LEU A 18 -12.95 -0.84 -9.80
C LEU A 18 -12.90 -0.93 -8.27
N VAL A 19 -13.01 0.18 -7.53
CA VAL A 19 -13.03 0.16 -6.06
C VAL A 19 -14.48 0.00 -5.59
N ARG A 20 -14.80 -1.16 -5.03
CA ARG A 20 -16.12 -1.48 -4.47
C ARG A 20 -16.03 -1.39 -2.95
N GLU A 21 -16.22 -0.18 -2.42
CA GLU A 21 -16.13 0.05 -0.96
C GLU A 21 -17.13 -0.79 -0.17
N ALA A 22 -18.37 -0.95 -0.66
CA ALA A 22 -19.40 -1.74 0.02
C ALA A 22 -19.06 -3.24 0.16
N ASP A 23 -18.12 -3.73 -0.66
CA ASP A 23 -17.70 -5.12 -0.67
C ASP A 23 -16.25 -5.31 -0.19
N ASP A 24 -15.54 -4.25 0.16
CA ASP A 24 -14.09 -4.28 0.46
C ASP A 24 -13.25 -4.92 -0.67
N LEU A 25 -13.54 -4.56 -1.92
CA LEU A 25 -12.85 -5.11 -3.10
C LEU A 25 -12.24 -4.04 -4.00
N ILE A 26 -11.12 -4.40 -4.63
CA ILE A 26 -10.51 -3.67 -5.74
C ILE A 26 -10.39 -4.65 -6.91
N LEU A 27 -11.27 -4.49 -7.91
CA LEU A 27 -11.38 -5.43 -9.03
C LEU A 27 -10.21 -5.28 -10.01
N LEU A 28 -9.86 -6.37 -10.70
CA LEU A 28 -8.86 -6.33 -11.77
C LEU A 28 -9.40 -5.58 -13.00
N PHE A 29 -10.67 -5.80 -13.36
CA PHE A 29 -11.40 -5.05 -14.37
C PHE A 29 -12.91 -5.23 -14.20
N THR A 30 -13.70 -4.44 -14.90
CA THR A 30 -15.17 -4.56 -14.98
C THR A 30 -15.65 -4.06 -16.35
N PRO A 31 -16.75 -4.58 -16.92
CA PRO A 31 -17.44 -5.81 -16.49
C PRO A 31 -16.59 -7.06 -16.77
N PRO A 32 -16.76 -8.15 -16.01
CA PRO A 32 -16.13 -9.43 -16.35
C PRO A 32 -16.63 -9.95 -17.69
N PHE A 33 -15.81 -10.74 -18.37
CA PHE A 33 -16.23 -11.43 -19.59
C PHE A 33 -17.22 -12.53 -19.24
N ASP A 34 -18.36 -12.54 -19.93
CA ASP A 34 -19.32 -13.64 -19.98
C ASP A 34 -19.68 -13.91 -21.43
N LYS A 35 -20.05 -15.16 -21.75
CA LYS A 35 -20.49 -15.67 -23.08
C LYS A 35 -20.12 -14.75 -24.25
N THR A 36 -18.81 -14.57 -24.48
CA THR A 36 -18.30 -13.72 -25.57
C THR A 36 -17.73 -14.56 -26.71
N THR A 37 -17.96 -14.10 -27.94
CA THR A 37 -17.34 -14.66 -29.15
C THR A 37 -15.92 -14.16 -29.38
N ASP A 38 -15.51 -13.11 -28.68
CA ASP A 38 -14.20 -12.48 -28.87
C ASP A 38 -13.06 -13.36 -28.32
N ASP A 39 -11.88 -13.23 -28.95
CA ASP A 39 -10.67 -13.87 -28.46
C ASP A 39 -9.96 -12.97 -27.43
N VAL A 40 -10.27 -13.22 -26.16
CA VAL A 40 -9.69 -12.52 -25.01
C VAL A 40 -8.67 -13.38 -24.25
N GLY A 41 -8.26 -14.51 -24.84
CA GLY A 41 -7.36 -15.49 -24.19
C GLY A 41 -8.03 -16.30 -23.08
N TYR A 42 -7.23 -16.89 -22.18
CA TYR A 42 -7.72 -17.83 -21.15
C TYR A 42 -8.60 -17.17 -20.06
N ILE A 43 -8.60 -15.84 -19.96
CA ILE A 43 -9.34 -15.12 -18.92
C ILE A 43 -10.84 -15.47 -18.91
N LYS A 44 -11.45 -15.75 -20.08
CA LYS A 44 -12.84 -16.21 -20.20
C LYS A 44 -13.08 -17.66 -19.75
N GLY A 45 -12.03 -18.40 -19.41
CA GLY A 45 -12.10 -19.73 -18.82
C GLY A 45 -12.53 -19.71 -17.35
N TYR A 46 -12.41 -18.57 -16.67
CA TYR A 46 -12.92 -18.38 -15.32
C TYR A 46 -14.36 -17.88 -15.32
N PRO A 47 -15.19 -18.31 -14.35
CA PRO A 47 -16.51 -17.71 -14.14
C PRO A 47 -16.43 -16.19 -13.93
N PRO A 48 -17.44 -15.42 -14.36
CA PRO A 48 -17.49 -13.98 -14.12
C PRO A 48 -17.36 -13.64 -12.63
N GLY A 49 -16.38 -12.80 -12.28
CA GLY A 49 -16.07 -12.39 -10.91
C GLY A 49 -15.13 -13.31 -10.13
N VAL A 50 -14.49 -14.26 -10.80
CA VAL A 50 -13.52 -15.20 -10.20
C VAL A 50 -12.12 -14.95 -10.76
N ARG A 51 -11.13 -14.90 -9.86
CA ARG A 51 -9.70 -14.70 -10.17
C ARG A 51 -9.49 -13.54 -11.16
N GLU A 52 -8.83 -13.79 -12.28
CA GLU A 52 -8.52 -12.77 -13.29
C GLU A 52 -9.78 -12.23 -13.97
N ASN A 53 -10.88 -12.99 -14.09
CA ASN A 53 -12.08 -12.54 -14.81
C ASN A 53 -12.97 -11.64 -13.94
N GLY A 54 -12.50 -10.43 -13.64
CA GLY A 54 -13.24 -9.41 -12.89
C GLY A 54 -13.36 -9.67 -11.39
N GLY A 55 -12.62 -10.64 -10.84
CA GLY A 55 -12.33 -10.71 -9.41
C GLY A 55 -11.27 -9.69 -8.99
N GLN A 56 -10.96 -9.62 -7.70
CA GLN A 56 -9.79 -8.92 -7.21
C GLN A 56 -8.56 -9.81 -7.40
N TYR A 57 -7.57 -9.34 -8.17
CA TYR A 57 -6.23 -9.91 -8.17
C TYR A 57 -5.37 -9.10 -7.19
N THR A 58 -5.21 -9.60 -5.96
CA THR A 58 -4.70 -8.82 -4.82
C THR A 58 -3.31 -8.23 -5.08
N HIS A 59 -2.47 -8.92 -5.86
CA HIS A 59 -1.18 -8.41 -6.29
C HIS A 59 -1.32 -7.06 -7.04
N ALA A 60 -2.16 -7.00 -8.08
CA ALA A 60 -2.39 -5.76 -8.82
C ALA A 60 -3.17 -4.73 -7.98
N ALA A 61 -4.08 -5.18 -7.11
CA ALA A 61 -4.83 -4.29 -6.22
C ALA A 61 -3.90 -3.49 -5.30
N THR A 62 -2.80 -4.07 -4.79
CA THR A 62 -1.81 -3.32 -4.00
C THR A 62 -1.16 -2.17 -4.78
N TRP A 63 -1.04 -2.28 -6.11
CA TRP A 63 -0.50 -1.21 -6.94
C TRP A 63 -1.42 0.00 -7.05
N VAL A 64 -2.73 -0.19 -6.84
CA VAL A 64 -3.67 0.93 -6.74
C VAL A 64 -3.32 1.79 -5.53
N ALA A 65 -3.15 1.17 -4.36
CA ALA A 65 -2.73 1.89 -3.16
C ALA A 65 -1.36 2.57 -3.33
N MET A 66 -0.41 1.88 -3.97
CA MET A 66 0.89 2.47 -4.35
C MET A 66 0.73 3.71 -5.24
N ALA A 67 -0.19 3.69 -6.20
CA ALA A 67 -0.40 4.81 -7.09
C ALA A 67 -0.93 6.05 -6.34
N PHE A 68 -1.88 5.87 -5.42
CA PHE A 68 -2.36 6.96 -4.56
C PHE A 68 -1.28 7.47 -3.59
N ALA A 69 -0.47 6.58 -3.01
CA ALA A 69 0.69 6.98 -2.21
C ALA A 69 1.66 7.84 -3.04
N ARG A 70 1.97 7.44 -4.28
CA ARG A 70 2.84 8.22 -5.17
C ARG A 70 2.24 9.56 -5.61
N GLN A 71 0.92 9.68 -5.65
CA GLN A 71 0.24 10.97 -5.84
C GLN A 71 0.33 11.88 -4.61
N GLY A 72 0.66 11.32 -3.44
CA GLY A 72 0.71 12.05 -2.17
C GLY A 72 -0.58 11.97 -1.37
N ASP A 73 -1.51 11.07 -1.72
CA ASP A 73 -2.76 10.84 -1.00
C ASP A 73 -2.61 9.65 -0.04
N GLY A 74 -2.05 9.93 1.14
CA GLY A 74 -1.80 8.92 2.17
C GLY A 74 -3.07 8.42 2.86
N ASP A 75 -4.09 9.26 2.99
CA ASP A 75 -5.40 8.88 3.52
C ASP A 75 -6.02 7.78 2.63
N LYS A 76 -6.04 8.00 1.32
CA LYS A 76 -6.53 7.01 0.35
C LYS A 76 -5.66 5.76 0.31
N ALA A 77 -4.33 5.92 0.23
CA ALA A 77 -3.41 4.79 0.12
C ALA A 77 -3.59 3.82 1.30
N VAL A 78 -3.63 4.34 2.53
CA VAL A 78 -3.85 3.51 3.73
C VAL A 78 -5.24 2.92 3.76
N ARG A 79 -6.29 3.66 3.38
CA ARG A 79 -7.65 3.12 3.29
C ARG A 79 -7.71 1.90 2.37
N LEU A 80 -7.14 2.00 1.17
CA LEU A 80 -7.09 0.89 0.21
C LEU A 80 -6.26 -0.28 0.73
N LEU A 81 -5.13 -0.04 1.39
CA LEU A 81 -4.34 -1.12 2.01
C LEU A 81 -5.11 -1.83 3.13
N ARG A 82 -5.93 -1.10 3.90
CA ARG A 82 -6.82 -1.70 4.90
C ARG A 82 -7.92 -2.53 4.24
N MET A 83 -8.54 -2.05 3.16
CA MET A 83 -9.49 -2.85 2.36
C MET A 83 -8.85 -4.15 1.86
N LEU A 84 -7.54 -4.21 1.65
CA LEU A 84 -6.85 -5.42 1.19
C LEU A 84 -6.32 -6.31 2.35
N ASN A 85 -6.35 -5.85 3.60
CA ASN A 85 -5.71 -6.52 4.73
C ASN A 85 -6.56 -7.71 5.22
N PRO A 86 -6.06 -8.95 5.20
CA PRO A 86 -6.80 -10.15 5.63
C PRO A 86 -7.40 -10.06 7.05
N VAL A 87 -6.75 -9.32 7.96
CA VAL A 87 -7.25 -9.12 9.32
C VAL A 87 -8.55 -8.31 9.34
N GLU A 88 -8.70 -7.36 8.41
CA GLU A 88 -9.91 -6.54 8.27
C GLU A 88 -11.09 -7.36 7.71
N HIS A 89 -10.81 -8.44 6.96
CA HIS A 89 -11.82 -9.36 6.40
C HIS A 89 -12.28 -10.46 7.36
N ALA A 90 -11.83 -10.44 8.62
CA ALA A 90 -12.08 -11.48 9.59
C ALA A 90 -12.14 -10.94 11.03
N ARG A 91 -12.69 -9.73 11.18
CA ARG A 91 -12.82 -9.07 12.49
C ARG A 91 -13.86 -9.73 13.39
N ASP A 92 -14.87 -10.34 12.78
CA ASP A 92 -15.92 -11.09 13.47
C ASP A 92 -16.26 -12.40 12.73
N GLU A 93 -17.14 -13.20 13.34
CA GLU A 93 -17.55 -14.51 12.83
C GLU A 93 -18.21 -14.41 11.45
N LYS A 94 -19.03 -13.38 11.22
CA LYS A 94 -19.74 -13.19 9.96
C LYS A 94 -18.75 -12.86 8.83
N ASP A 95 -17.75 -12.04 9.13
CA ASP A 95 -16.69 -11.71 8.17
C ASP A 95 -15.81 -12.93 7.89
N CYS A 96 -15.46 -13.72 8.90
CA CYS A 96 -14.75 -15.01 8.70
C CYS A 96 -15.54 -15.96 7.78
N GLU A 97 -16.86 -16.07 8.02
CA GLU A 97 -17.76 -16.90 7.22
C GLU A 97 -17.90 -16.38 5.78
N ARG A 98 -17.73 -15.08 5.55
CA ARG A 98 -17.67 -14.49 4.20
C ARG A 98 -16.31 -14.73 3.53
N TYR A 99 -15.21 -14.51 4.25
CA TYR A 99 -13.85 -14.53 3.72
C TYR A 99 -13.34 -15.95 3.43
N LYS A 100 -13.69 -16.94 4.26
CA LYS A 100 -13.43 -18.38 4.08
C LYS A 100 -11.96 -18.82 3.90
N VAL A 101 -10.99 -17.94 4.17
CA VAL A 101 -9.56 -18.26 4.12
C VAL A 101 -8.82 -17.69 5.34
N GLU A 102 -7.53 -17.97 5.46
CA GLU A 102 -6.73 -17.59 6.62
C GLU A 102 -6.59 -16.07 6.79
N PRO A 103 -6.95 -15.48 7.93
CA PRO A 103 -6.97 -14.02 8.14
C PRO A 103 -5.61 -13.41 8.51
N TYR A 104 -4.52 -14.15 8.31
CA TYR A 104 -3.17 -13.77 8.69
C TYR A 104 -2.15 -13.93 7.55
N VAL A 105 -2.61 -14.33 6.36
CA VAL A 105 -1.80 -14.38 5.13
C VAL A 105 -2.56 -13.74 3.98
N MET A 106 -1.83 -13.13 3.04
CA MET A 106 -2.45 -12.51 1.87
C MET A 106 -3.07 -13.57 0.93
N PRO A 107 -4.29 -13.36 0.42
CA PRO A 107 -4.84 -14.15 -0.68
C PRO A 107 -4.30 -13.67 -2.02
N GLY A 108 -4.19 -14.57 -2.99
CA GLY A 108 -3.92 -14.23 -4.38
C GLY A 108 -5.08 -13.49 -5.02
N ASP A 109 -6.30 -13.91 -4.68
CA ASP A 109 -7.52 -13.37 -5.24
C ASP A 109 -8.69 -13.34 -4.25
N VAL A 110 -9.64 -12.43 -4.49
CA VAL A 110 -10.91 -12.34 -3.74
C VAL A 110 -12.05 -12.18 -4.74
N TYR A 111 -13.12 -12.95 -4.58
CA TYR A 111 -14.18 -13.05 -5.58
C TYR A 111 -15.14 -11.86 -5.53
N SER A 112 -15.59 -11.45 -6.71
CA SER A 112 -16.74 -10.55 -6.92
C SER A 112 -17.97 -11.29 -7.48
N LEU A 113 -17.86 -12.62 -7.67
CA LEU A 113 -18.92 -13.51 -8.13
C LEU A 113 -20.15 -13.46 -7.20
N PRO A 114 -21.36 -13.19 -7.71
CA PRO A 114 -22.58 -13.20 -6.90
C PRO A 114 -22.76 -14.50 -6.10
N GLY A 115 -23.13 -14.38 -4.82
CA GLY A 115 -23.22 -15.50 -3.87
C GLY A 115 -21.89 -15.91 -3.22
N HIS A 116 -20.76 -15.39 -3.71
CA HIS A 116 -19.42 -15.64 -3.17
C HIS A 116 -18.59 -14.36 -2.99
N VAL A 117 -19.23 -13.18 -3.00
CA VAL A 117 -18.55 -11.89 -2.91
C VAL A 117 -17.78 -11.76 -1.59
N GLY A 118 -16.48 -11.44 -1.69
CA GLY A 118 -15.58 -11.32 -0.53
C GLY A 118 -14.90 -12.62 -0.12
N ARG A 119 -15.22 -13.76 -0.76
CA ARG A 119 -14.52 -15.02 -0.52
C ARG A 119 -13.09 -14.95 -1.06
N GLY A 120 -12.12 -15.22 -0.22
CA GLY A 120 -10.72 -15.35 -0.60
C GLY A 120 -10.42 -16.65 -1.36
N GLY A 121 -9.38 -16.59 -2.18
CA GLY A 121 -8.81 -17.71 -2.93
C GLY A 121 -7.28 -17.67 -2.91
N TRP A 122 -6.67 -18.85 -3.08
CA TRP A 122 -5.22 -19.03 -3.26
C TRP A 122 -4.36 -18.29 -2.21
N THR A 123 -4.26 -18.83 -1.00
CA THR A 123 -3.46 -18.21 0.06
C THR A 123 -1.99 -18.63 0.02
N TRP A 124 -1.16 -17.97 0.85
CA TRP A 124 0.26 -18.22 1.06
C TRP A 124 1.19 -17.85 -0.10
N TYR A 125 1.19 -18.62 -1.18
CA TYR A 125 2.21 -18.55 -2.22
C TYR A 125 1.79 -17.58 -3.33
N THR A 126 1.72 -16.30 -2.94
CA THR A 126 1.35 -15.19 -3.81
C THR A 126 2.31 -14.02 -3.66
N GLY A 127 2.62 -13.35 -4.77
CA GLY A 127 3.39 -12.11 -4.76
C GLY A 127 2.67 -10.95 -4.06
N ALA A 128 1.37 -11.07 -3.77
CA ALA A 128 0.59 -10.08 -3.02
C ALA A 128 1.20 -9.82 -1.63
N ALA A 129 1.76 -10.83 -0.96
CA ALA A 129 2.44 -10.66 0.32
C ALA A 129 3.66 -9.72 0.21
N ALA A 130 4.49 -9.93 -0.81
CA ALA A 130 5.68 -9.10 -1.05
C ALA A 130 5.28 -7.65 -1.39
N TRP A 131 4.27 -7.47 -2.24
CA TRP A 131 3.82 -6.12 -2.59
C TRP A 131 3.11 -5.41 -1.45
N MET A 132 2.25 -6.08 -0.70
CA MET A 132 1.64 -5.51 0.50
C MET A 132 2.72 -4.98 1.46
N TYR A 133 3.77 -5.78 1.72
CA TYR A 133 4.89 -5.36 2.56
C TYR A 133 5.62 -4.14 1.99
N ARG A 134 5.96 -4.16 0.69
CA ARG A 134 6.71 -3.08 0.04
C ARG A 134 5.90 -1.78 -0.05
N VAL A 135 4.61 -1.84 -0.36
CA VAL A 135 3.78 -0.62 -0.44
C VAL A 135 3.65 0.02 0.93
N TRP A 136 3.39 -0.76 2.00
CA TRP A 136 3.41 -0.24 3.36
C TRP A 136 4.76 0.39 3.72
N LEU A 137 5.86 -0.35 3.53
CA LEU A 137 7.18 0.08 3.99
C LEU A 137 7.78 1.22 3.16
N GLU A 138 7.79 1.07 1.83
CA GLU A 138 8.52 1.94 0.91
C GLU A 138 7.71 3.14 0.44
N GLU A 139 6.39 3.00 0.29
CA GLU A 139 5.53 4.03 -0.32
C GLU A 139 4.72 4.80 0.73
N VAL A 140 4.15 4.12 1.74
CA VAL A 140 3.39 4.77 2.82
C VAL A 140 4.32 5.28 3.92
N LEU A 141 5.13 4.39 4.52
CA LEU A 141 6.08 4.77 5.57
C LEU A 141 7.34 5.42 5.01
N GLY A 142 7.52 5.39 3.68
CA GLY A 142 8.56 6.13 2.99
C GLY A 142 9.98 5.61 3.19
N PHE A 143 10.15 4.38 3.66
CA PHE A 143 11.46 3.79 3.94
C PHE A 143 12.14 3.37 2.62
N GLN A 144 13.08 4.17 2.14
CA GLN A 144 13.70 3.97 0.82
C GLN A 144 15.23 3.91 0.94
N ARG A 145 15.79 2.70 0.82
CA ARG A 145 17.23 2.46 0.90
C ARG A 145 17.86 2.26 -0.48
N ARG A 146 18.96 2.96 -0.74
CA ARG A 146 19.84 2.76 -1.90
C ARG A 146 21.29 2.68 -1.42
N GLY A 147 21.89 1.50 -1.47
CA GLY A 147 23.23 1.28 -0.91
C GLY A 147 23.24 1.49 0.60
N ASP A 148 24.06 2.40 1.09
CA ASP A 148 24.14 2.88 2.47
C ASP A 148 23.31 4.16 2.72
N ARG A 149 22.58 4.65 1.72
CA ARG A 149 21.76 5.86 1.83
C ARG A 149 20.31 5.48 2.10
N LEU A 150 19.72 6.05 3.14
CA LEU A 150 18.32 5.84 3.51
C LEU A 150 17.56 7.18 3.48
N ALA A 151 16.55 7.25 2.63
CA ALA A 151 15.53 8.29 2.70
C ALA A 151 14.35 7.80 3.53
N ILE A 152 13.76 8.70 4.31
CA ILE A 152 12.47 8.51 4.96
C ILE A 152 11.55 9.60 4.41
N ASN A 153 10.72 9.27 3.43
CA ASN A 153 9.78 10.20 2.78
C ASN A 153 8.34 9.66 2.82
N PRO A 154 7.67 9.75 3.98
CA PRO A 154 6.36 9.14 4.20
C PRO A 154 5.25 9.82 3.38
N VAL A 155 4.26 9.02 2.97
CA VAL A 155 2.96 9.46 2.49
C VAL A 155 1.88 8.78 3.33
N ILE A 156 1.47 9.47 4.40
CA ILE A 156 0.64 8.92 5.48
C ILE A 156 -0.71 9.65 5.58
N PRO A 157 -1.70 9.06 6.27
CA PRO A 157 -2.92 9.76 6.65
C PRO A 157 -2.63 11.01 7.47
N LYS A 158 -3.40 12.08 7.24
CA LYS A 158 -3.18 13.37 7.91
C LYS A 158 -3.45 13.30 9.42
N ASP A 159 -4.32 12.38 9.83
CA ASP A 159 -4.67 12.17 11.23
C ASP A 159 -3.59 11.41 12.02
N TRP A 160 -2.56 10.87 11.37
CA TRP A 160 -1.44 10.21 12.06
C TRP A 160 -0.48 11.25 12.65
N PRO A 161 -0.37 11.38 13.99
CA PRO A 161 0.50 12.37 14.60
C PRO A 161 1.98 11.97 14.56
N SER A 162 2.26 10.66 14.50
CA SER A 162 3.61 10.11 14.46
C SER A 162 3.62 8.61 14.17
N PHE A 163 4.78 8.07 13.80
CA PHE A 163 5.06 6.64 13.86
C PHE A 163 6.55 6.38 14.14
N ARG A 164 6.91 5.13 14.43
CA ARG A 164 8.30 4.73 14.69
C ARG A 164 8.68 3.47 13.91
N LEU A 165 9.91 3.44 13.41
CA LEU A 165 10.55 2.28 12.81
C LEU A 165 11.81 1.90 13.59
N ARG A 166 12.08 0.60 13.64
CA ARG A 166 13.37 0.07 14.10
C ARG A 166 14.01 -0.67 12.95
N TYR A 167 15.13 -0.17 12.47
CA TYR A 167 15.84 -0.73 11.32
C TYR A 167 17.24 -1.17 11.72
N ARG A 168 17.65 -2.36 11.27
CA ARG A 168 18.99 -2.87 11.53
C ARG A 168 19.80 -2.88 10.25
N HIS A 169 20.92 -2.17 10.25
CA HIS A 169 21.91 -2.19 9.17
C HIS A 169 23.18 -2.87 9.69
N GLY A 170 23.45 -4.10 9.24
CA GLY A 170 24.50 -4.92 9.84
C GLY A 170 24.20 -5.18 11.32
N ASN A 171 25.10 -4.75 12.20
CA ASN A 171 24.98 -4.81 13.66
C ASN A 171 24.46 -3.51 14.28
N THR A 172 24.30 -2.45 13.49
CA THR A 172 23.84 -1.14 13.96
C THR A 172 22.31 -1.01 13.92
N LEU A 173 21.72 -0.52 15.02
CA LEU A 173 20.29 -0.26 15.15
C LEU A 173 19.98 1.22 14.92
N TYR A 174 19.12 1.51 13.95
CA TYR A 174 18.51 2.82 13.73
C TYR A 174 17.10 2.84 14.33
N ARG A 175 16.86 3.79 15.23
CA ARG A 175 15.53 4.08 15.78
C ARG A 175 15.02 5.34 15.12
N ILE A 176 14.01 5.18 14.27
CA ILE A 176 13.49 6.24 13.42
C ILE A 176 12.16 6.69 14.01
N ALA A 177 12.05 7.95 14.37
CA ALA A 177 10.82 8.59 14.81
C ALA A 177 10.38 9.60 13.77
N VAL A 178 9.16 9.44 13.27
CA VAL A 178 8.52 10.37 12.34
C VAL A 178 7.43 11.12 13.10
N GLU A 179 7.46 12.44 13.05
CA GLU A 179 6.52 13.34 13.72
C GLU A 179 5.77 14.18 12.66
N ASN A 180 4.47 14.37 12.85
CA ASN A 180 3.60 15.11 11.92
C ASN A 180 2.75 16.16 12.66
N PRO A 181 3.37 17.22 13.21
CA PRO A 181 2.64 18.24 13.97
C PRO A 181 1.64 19.04 13.12
N ASP A 182 1.93 19.19 11.82
CA ASP A 182 1.11 19.98 10.90
C ASP A 182 0.00 19.15 10.24
N HIS A 183 -0.15 17.87 10.60
CA HIS A 183 -1.16 16.97 10.04
C HIS A 183 -1.15 16.95 8.50
N CYS A 184 0.04 16.94 7.91
CA CYS A 184 0.22 16.85 6.47
C CYS A 184 0.32 15.39 6.02
N SER A 185 0.01 15.10 4.75
CA SER A 185 0.10 13.73 4.23
C SER A 185 1.52 13.36 3.81
N ARG A 186 2.32 14.35 3.39
CA ARG A 186 3.70 14.19 2.93
C ARG A 186 4.45 15.50 3.10
N GLY A 187 5.77 15.44 2.90
CA GLY A 187 6.65 16.60 2.94
C GLY A 187 7.51 16.57 4.18
N VAL A 188 8.78 16.25 4.01
CA VAL A 188 9.76 16.19 5.11
C VAL A 188 10.39 17.56 5.27
N ALA A 189 10.13 18.22 6.39
CA ALA A 189 10.73 19.52 6.72
C ALA A 189 12.16 19.36 7.25
N LEU A 190 12.40 18.35 8.09
CA LEU A 190 13.68 18.14 8.79
C LEU A 190 14.00 16.66 8.94
N VAL A 191 15.28 16.33 8.83
CA VAL A 191 15.85 15.04 9.25
C VAL A 191 17.05 15.31 10.15
N GLU A 192 17.08 14.68 11.32
CA GLU A 192 18.21 14.71 12.25
C GLU A 192 18.72 13.30 12.51
N VAL A 193 20.03 13.14 12.62
CA VAL A 193 20.69 11.90 13.07
C VAL A 193 21.50 12.23 14.32
N ASP A 194 21.18 11.59 15.43
CA ASP A 194 21.77 11.83 16.74
C ASP A 194 21.73 13.32 17.16
N GLY A 195 20.62 14.00 16.83
CA GLY A 195 20.39 15.41 17.13
C GLY A 195 21.08 16.40 16.18
N ILE A 196 21.72 15.92 15.10
CA ILE A 196 22.37 16.77 14.10
C ILE A 196 21.55 16.76 12.82
N ALA A 197 21.11 17.94 12.38
CA ALA A 197 20.36 18.11 11.14
C ALA A 197 21.16 17.70 9.90
N VAL A 198 20.50 17.02 8.97
CA VAL A 198 21.08 16.52 7.72
C VAL A 198 20.53 17.31 6.54
N ALA A 199 21.40 18.09 5.88
CA ALA A 199 21.00 19.08 4.87
C ALA A 199 20.27 18.47 3.65
N ASP A 200 20.70 17.29 3.18
CA ASP A 200 20.10 16.60 2.04
C ASP A 200 18.94 15.67 2.44
N LYS A 201 18.56 15.65 3.73
CA LYS A 201 17.52 14.80 4.30
C LYS A 201 17.76 13.28 4.12
N MET A 202 19.02 12.87 3.89
CA MET A 202 19.40 11.46 3.68
C MET A 202 20.23 10.90 4.84
N VAL A 203 19.74 9.85 5.49
CA VAL A 203 20.51 9.14 6.54
C VAL A 203 21.59 8.29 5.87
N THR A 204 22.85 8.51 6.27
CA THR A 204 23.97 7.64 5.86
C THR A 204 24.12 6.51 6.89
N LEU A 205 23.81 5.29 6.46
CA LEU A 205 23.86 4.09 7.29
C LEU A 205 25.31 3.66 7.51
N ARG A 206 25.62 3.26 8.74
CA ARG A 206 26.92 2.81 9.21
C ARG A 206 26.72 1.51 9.99
N ASP A 207 27.70 0.62 9.91
CA ASP A 207 27.77 -0.61 10.71
C ASP A 207 28.88 -0.47 11.76
N ASP A 208 28.69 0.46 12.70
CA ASP A 208 29.61 0.79 13.79
C ASP A 208 29.22 0.15 15.14
N ALA A 209 28.18 -0.68 15.14
CA ALA A 209 27.56 -1.32 16.29
C ALA A 209 27.04 -0.35 17.37
N ARG A 210 26.84 0.93 17.05
CA ARG A 210 26.27 1.94 17.96
C ARG A 210 24.84 2.26 17.55
N PRO A 211 23.86 2.30 18.47
CA PRO A 211 22.51 2.70 18.10
C PRO A 211 22.49 4.18 17.69
N HIS A 212 21.75 4.48 16.63
CA HIS A 212 21.51 5.84 16.17
C HIS A 212 20.03 6.21 16.29
N GLU A 213 19.75 7.43 16.72
CA GLU A 213 18.41 8.00 16.76
C GLU A 213 18.21 8.90 15.53
N VAL A 214 17.18 8.62 14.75
CA VAL A 214 16.80 9.40 13.57
C VAL A 214 15.47 10.06 13.86
N ARG A 215 15.42 11.38 13.76
CA ARG A 215 14.18 12.15 13.88
C ARG A 215 13.82 12.74 12.52
N VAL A 216 12.58 12.55 12.12
CA VAL A 216 12.02 13.05 10.86
C VAL A 216 10.80 13.87 11.21
N LEU A 217 10.79 15.13 10.80
CA LEU A 217 9.66 16.04 10.99
C LEU A 217 8.98 16.25 9.65
N LEU A 218 7.70 15.91 9.56
CA LEU A 218 6.86 16.34 8.45
C LEU A 218 6.40 17.78 8.66
N GLY A 219 6.22 18.49 7.57
CA GLY A 219 5.71 19.86 7.58
C GLY A 219 5.42 20.35 6.17
N THR A 220 4.65 21.42 6.07
CA THR A 220 4.48 22.12 4.79
C THR A 220 5.78 22.86 4.49
N GLU A 221 6.45 22.54 3.37
CA GLU A 221 7.54 23.40 2.92
C GLU A 221 6.98 24.82 2.75
N PRO A 222 7.64 25.86 3.30
CA PRO A 222 7.25 27.21 2.99
C PRO A 222 7.32 27.37 1.47
N VAL A 223 6.20 27.72 0.86
CA VAL A 223 6.14 28.06 -0.57
C VAL A 223 7.16 29.17 -0.79
N ALA A 224 8.22 28.85 -1.53
CA ALA A 224 9.21 29.83 -1.98
C ALA A 224 8.62 30.71 -3.08
#